data_AF-A0A350CUL5-F1
#
_entry.id   AF-A0A350CUL5-F1
#
_cell.length_a   1.000
_cell.length_b   1.000
_cell.length_c   1.000
_cell.angle_alpha   90.00
_cell.angle_beta   90.00
_cell.angle_gamma   90.00
#
_symmetry.space_group_name_H-M   'P 1'
#
loop_
_entity.id
_entity.type
_entity.pdbx_description
1 polymer ?
#
loop_
_entity_poly.entity_id
_entity_poly.type
_entity_poly.pdbx_seq_one_letter_code
_entity_poly.pdbx_strand_id
1 'polypeptide(L)'
;MSKNNSLESTLTRAWLRRGPLACALWPLSLLFRALAALRAGLFRAGVLKSGRLPVPVVVVGNIFIGGTGKTPLTIWLAEALRQAGMRPGVISRGHGSEGEAPRAVTPDSDARAVGDEPLLIARREIGRA
;
A
#
# COMPACT_ATOMS: atom_id res chain seq x y z
N MET A 1 -26.65 6.23 -1.61
CA MET A 1 -25.27 5.87 -1.99
C MET A 1 -25.31 4.79 -3.06
N SER A 2 -25.05 5.13 -4.34
CA SER A 2 -24.60 4.22 -5.42
C SER A 2 -24.75 4.90 -6.79
N LYS A 3 -23.75 5.66 -7.23
CA LYS A 3 -23.56 6.09 -8.63
C LYS A 3 -22.15 5.77 -9.17
N ASN A 4 -21.28 5.14 -8.36
CA ASN A 4 -19.85 5.03 -8.65
C ASN A 4 -19.43 3.74 -9.40
N ASN A 5 -20.25 2.69 -9.42
CA ASN A 5 -19.85 1.40 -10.03
C ASN A 5 -19.69 1.42 -11.55
N SER A 6 -20.43 2.27 -12.27
CA SER A 6 -20.39 2.27 -13.75
C SER A 6 -19.15 2.97 -14.31
N LEU A 7 -18.71 4.05 -13.67
CA LEU A 7 -17.52 4.80 -14.11
C LEU A 7 -16.25 4.05 -13.76
N GLU A 8 -16.17 3.51 -12.53
CA GLU A 8 -15.03 2.71 -12.08
C GLU A 8 -14.82 1.50 -13.01
N SER A 9 -15.86 0.72 -13.27
CA SER A 9 -15.77 -0.45 -14.16
C SER A 9 -15.44 -0.08 -15.61
N THR A 10 -15.94 1.06 -16.11
CA THR A 10 -15.61 1.55 -17.46
C THR A 10 -14.15 1.99 -17.56
N LEU A 11 -13.64 2.70 -16.55
CA LEU A 11 -12.24 3.12 -16.48
C LEU A 11 -11.30 1.93 -16.31
N THR A 12 -11.64 0.94 -15.47
CA THR A 12 -10.87 -0.30 -15.33
C THR A 12 -10.82 -1.06 -16.65
N ARG A 13 -11.94 -1.16 -17.37
CA ARG A 13 -12.00 -1.82 -18.68
C ARG A 13 -11.19 -1.08 -19.75
N ALA A 14 -11.23 0.25 -19.75
CA ALA A 14 -10.42 1.10 -20.62
C ALA A 14 -8.93 1.12 -20.24
N TRP A 15 -8.59 0.84 -18.99
CA TRP A 15 -7.21 0.65 -18.55
C TRP A 15 -6.63 -0.69 -19.02
N LEU A 16 -7.44 -1.75 -18.97
CA LEU A 16 -7.05 -3.09 -19.43
C LEU A 16 -7.01 -3.21 -20.96
N ARG A 17 -7.89 -2.51 -21.68
CA ARG A 17 -7.88 -2.44 -23.15
C ARG A 17 -7.25 -1.13 -23.60
N ARG A 18 -6.09 -1.19 -24.26
CA ARG A 18 -5.40 -0.05 -24.90
C ARG A 18 -6.21 0.55 -26.07
N GLY A 19 -7.38 1.12 -25.76
CA GLY A 19 -8.30 1.71 -26.72
C GLY A 19 -8.05 3.21 -26.96
N PRO A 20 -8.96 3.91 -27.65
CA PRO A 20 -8.82 5.33 -27.97
C PRO A 20 -8.63 6.24 -26.74
N LEU A 21 -9.22 5.87 -25.61
CA LEU A 21 -9.03 6.55 -24.33
C LEU A 21 -7.59 6.44 -23.82
N ALA A 22 -6.90 5.33 -24.05
CA ALA A 22 -5.50 5.18 -23.69
C ALA A 22 -4.60 6.09 -24.56
N CYS A 23 -4.94 6.29 -25.83
CA CYS A 23 -4.26 7.26 -26.71
C CYS A 23 -4.51 8.70 -26.25
N ALA A 24 -5.74 9.06 -25.89
CA ALA A 24 -6.07 10.39 -25.38
C ALA A 24 -5.38 10.70 -24.04
N LEU A 25 -5.24 9.71 -23.15
CA LEU A 25 -4.54 9.83 -21.87
C LEU A 25 -3.02 9.64 -21.99
N TRP A 26 -2.50 9.28 -23.16
CA TRP A 26 -1.08 9.05 -23.38
C TRP A 26 -0.20 10.28 -23.05
N PRO A 27 -0.48 11.51 -23.52
CA PRO A 27 0.32 12.67 -23.14
C PRO A 27 0.30 12.93 -21.63
N LEU A 28 -0.84 12.72 -20.97
CA LEU A 28 -0.95 12.82 -19.51
C LEU A 28 -0.11 11.75 -18.81
N SER A 29 -0.05 10.54 -19.37
CA SER A 29 0.80 9.46 -18.84
C SER A 29 2.29 9.79 -18.95
N LEU A 30 2.72 10.49 -20.01
CA LEU A 30 4.10 10.95 -20.17
C LEU A 30 4.46 12.02 -19.14
N LEU A 31 3.54 12.96 -18.88
CA LEU A 31 3.70 13.95 -17.82
C LEU A 31 3.83 13.28 -16.45
N PHE A 32 2.93 12.34 -16.13
CA PHE A 32 3.03 11.56 -14.89
C PHE A 32 4.37 10.81 -14.79
N ARG A 33 4.83 10.19 -15.90
CA ARG A 33 6.12 9.49 -15.94
C ARG A 33 7.29 10.45 -15.70
N ALA A 34 7.27 11.63 -16.29
CA ALA A 34 8.30 12.65 -16.09
C ALA A 34 8.34 13.12 -14.62
N LEU A 35 7.18 13.39 -14.01
CA LEU A 35 7.08 13.78 -12.60
C LEU A 35 7.53 12.66 -11.65
N ALA A 36 7.15 11.41 -11.92
CA ALA A 36 7.58 10.26 -11.15
C ALA A 36 9.10 10.03 -11.26
N ALA A 37 9.67 10.18 -12.46
CA ALA A 37 11.10 10.07 -12.70
C ALA A 37 11.88 11.21 -12.02
N LEU A 38 11.37 12.44 -12.08
CA LEU A 38 11.96 13.59 -11.38
C LEU A 38 11.97 13.33 -9.87
N ARG A 39 10.83 12.93 -9.29
CA ARG A 39 10.73 12.60 -7.86
C ARG A 39 11.73 11.50 -7.47
N ALA A 40 11.81 10.43 -8.26
CA ALA A 40 12.78 9.35 -8.03
C ALA A 40 14.23 9.85 -8.13
N GLY A 41 14.52 10.73 -9.10
CA GLY A 41 15.82 11.39 -9.26
C GLY A 41 16.19 12.23 -8.05
N LEU A 42 15.25 13.01 -7.51
CA LEU A 42 15.46 13.83 -6.30
C LEU A 42 15.76 12.98 -5.06
N PHE A 43 15.15 11.80 -4.91
CA PHE A 43 15.51 10.85 -3.85
C PHE A 43 16.90 10.25 -4.06
N ARG A 44 17.25 9.84 -5.30
CA ARG A 44 18.57 9.27 -5.61
C ARG A 44 19.70 10.29 -5.45
N ALA A 45 19.44 11.56 -5.77
CA ALA A 45 20.37 12.66 -5.61
C ALA A 45 20.49 13.14 -4.15
N GLY A 46 19.73 12.57 -3.22
CA GLY A 46 19.75 12.96 -1.80
C GLY A 46 19.10 14.31 -1.49
N VAL A 47 18.46 14.94 -2.47
CA VAL A 47 17.73 16.22 -2.29
C VAL A 47 16.51 16.01 -1.39
N LEU A 48 15.79 14.90 -1.56
CA LEU A 48 14.70 14.50 -0.69
C LEU A 48 15.23 13.65 0.48
N LYS A 49 14.83 14.05 1.71
CA LYS A 49 15.22 13.34 2.93
C LYS A 49 14.67 11.91 2.92
N SER A 50 15.57 10.95 3.13
CA SER A 50 15.23 9.54 3.32
C SER A 50 15.66 9.13 4.72
N GLY A 51 14.72 8.67 5.54
CA GLY A 51 15.03 8.11 6.86
C GLY A 51 15.62 6.71 6.73
N ARG A 52 16.75 6.45 7.39
CA ARG A 52 17.26 5.09 7.56
C ARG A 52 16.96 4.62 8.98
N LEU A 53 16.33 3.47 9.08
CA LEU A 53 16.09 2.81 10.36
C LEU A 53 17.32 1.95 10.70
N PRO A 54 17.65 1.75 12.00
CA PRO A 54 18.76 0.91 12.43
C PRO A 54 18.48 -0.60 12.28
N VAL A 55 17.33 -0.96 11.72
CA VAL A 55 16.87 -2.35 11.51
C VAL A 55 16.66 -2.60 10.00
N PRO A 56 16.76 -3.87 9.55
CA PRO A 56 16.39 -4.22 8.18
C PRO A 56 14.93 -3.87 7.89
N VAL A 57 14.66 -3.24 6.74
CA VAL A 57 13.32 -2.83 6.32
C VAL A 57 12.96 -3.50 5.00
N VAL A 58 11.83 -4.21 4.99
CA VAL A 58 11.26 -4.80 3.77
C VAL A 58 10.00 -4.02 3.40
N VAL A 59 9.94 -3.53 2.16
CA VAL A 59 8.79 -2.77 1.66
C VAL A 59 7.94 -3.66 0.76
N VAL A 60 6.71 -3.95 1.19
CA VAL A 60 5.72 -4.70 0.40
C VAL A 60 4.79 -3.71 -0.30
N GLY A 61 4.94 -3.55 -1.61
CA GLY A 61 4.17 -2.63 -2.44
C GLY A 61 3.54 -3.30 -3.65
N ASN A 62 2.65 -2.59 -4.33
CA ASN A 62 2.14 -3.00 -5.65
C ASN A 62 2.02 -1.79 -6.58
N ILE A 63 2.15 -2.05 -7.88
CA ILE A 63 2.06 -1.06 -8.96
C ILE A 63 0.65 -0.96 -9.57
N PHE A 64 -0.25 -1.90 -9.24
CA PHE A 64 -1.66 -1.88 -9.68
C PHE A 64 -2.61 -1.40 -8.57
N ILE A 65 -3.66 -0.69 -8.97
CA ILE A 65 -4.76 -0.26 -8.09
C ILE A 65 -5.77 -1.41 -8.00
N GLY A 66 -6.19 -1.77 -6.78
CA GLY A 66 -7.12 -2.87 -6.50
C GLY A 66 -6.63 -3.82 -5.40
N GLY A 67 -7.44 -4.83 -5.06
CA GLY A 67 -7.14 -5.88 -4.09
C GLY A 67 -6.06 -6.83 -4.58
N THR A 68 -4.80 -6.38 -4.57
CA THR A 68 -3.69 -7.05 -5.28
C THR A 68 -2.90 -8.00 -4.39
N GLY A 69 -3.54 -8.61 -3.40
CA GLY A 69 -2.91 -9.61 -2.53
C GLY A 69 -1.78 -9.11 -1.63
N LYS A 70 -1.55 -7.78 -1.52
CA LYS A 70 -0.51 -7.21 -0.63
C LYS A 70 -0.69 -7.68 0.80
N THR A 71 -1.92 -7.62 1.32
CA THR A 71 -2.22 -7.98 2.71
C THR A 71 -1.95 -9.46 3.00
N PRO A 72 -2.43 -10.43 2.20
CA PRO A 72 -2.00 -11.83 2.31
C PRO A 72 -0.48 -12.04 2.24
N LEU A 73 0.21 -11.36 1.31
CA LEU A 73 1.65 -11.48 1.15
C LEU A 73 2.41 -10.94 2.38
N THR A 74 1.98 -9.80 2.92
CA THR A 74 2.57 -9.20 4.12
C THR A 74 2.43 -10.14 5.33
N ILE A 75 1.26 -10.75 5.52
CA ILE A 75 1.03 -11.73 6.60
C ILE A 75 1.93 -12.95 6.41
N TRP A 76 1.93 -13.54 5.21
CA TRP A 76 2.79 -14.69 4.92
C TRP A 76 4.28 -14.39 5.17
N LEU A 77 4.74 -13.21 4.77
CA LEU A 77 6.13 -12.80 4.98
C LEU A 77 6.46 -12.62 6.46
N ALA A 78 5.56 -11.99 7.24
CA ALA A 78 5.73 -11.85 8.68
C ALA A 78 5.78 -13.22 9.38
N GLU A 79 4.88 -14.14 9.01
CA GLU A 79 4.90 -15.51 9.51
C GLU A 79 6.20 -16.24 9.15
N ALA A 80 6.67 -16.14 7.90
CA ALA A 80 7.91 -16.78 7.46
C ALA A 80 9.15 -16.25 8.22
N LEU A 81 9.23 -14.94 8.42
CA LEU A 81 10.31 -14.33 9.20
C LEU A 81 10.26 -14.75 10.67
N ARG A 82 9.05 -14.89 11.24
CA ARG A 82 8.87 -15.40 12.60
C ARG A 82 9.29 -16.87 12.72
N GLN A 83 8.94 -17.72 11.75
CA GLN A 83 9.39 -19.11 11.69
C GLN A 83 10.91 -19.23 11.57
N ALA A 84 11.56 -18.26 10.92
CA ALA A 84 13.01 -18.13 10.87
C ALA A 84 13.64 -17.58 12.17
N GLY A 85 12.86 -17.40 13.25
CA GLY A 85 13.34 -16.93 14.55
C GLY A 85 13.46 -15.41 14.69
N MET A 86 12.98 -14.64 13.71
CA MET A 86 13.02 -13.17 13.77
C MET A 86 11.78 -12.59 14.48
N ARG A 87 11.85 -11.30 14.84
CA ARG A 87 10.75 -10.53 15.44
C ARG A 87 10.32 -9.40 14.51
N PRO A 88 9.56 -9.68 13.44
CA PRO A 88 9.15 -8.66 12.48
C PRO A 88 8.13 -7.70 13.09
N GLY A 89 8.22 -6.41 12.72
CA GLY A 89 7.18 -5.41 12.96
C GLY A 89 6.56 -5.00 11.63
N VAL A 90 5.23 -4.83 11.61
CA VAL A 90 4.51 -4.41 10.40
C VAL A 90 4.06 -2.96 10.57
N ILE A 91 4.47 -2.10 9.63
CA ILE A 91 4.00 -0.71 9.55
C ILE A 91 3.03 -0.62 8.37
N SER A 92 1.80 -0.17 8.65
CA SER A 92 0.78 0.08 7.63
C SER A 92 0.31 1.52 7.69
N ARG A 93 -0.27 2.00 6.58
CA ARG A 93 -0.73 3.39 6.43
C ARG A 93 -2.02 3.71 7.20
N GLY A 94 -2.74 2.71 7.69
CA GLY A 94 -4.08 2.94 8.28
C GLY A 94 -5.11 3.30 7.22
N HIS A 95 -5.18 2.58 6.09
CA HIS A 95 -6.19 2.89 5.09
C HIS A 95 -7.61 2.74 5.71
N GLY A 96 -8.40 3.82 5.67
CA GLY A 96 -9.71 3.89 6.31
C GLY A 96 -9.71 4.34 7.79
N SER A 97 -8.55 4.65 8.38
CA SER A 97 -8.49 5.20 9.74
C SER A 97 -8.69 6.72 9.75
N GLU A 98 -9.33 7.23 10.80
CA GLU A 98 -9.50 8.68 11.02
C GLU A 98 -8.32 9.33 11.77
N GLY A 99 -7.36 8.54 12.28
CA GLY A 99 -6.21 9.04 13.04
C GLY A 99 -5.02 9.44 12.16
N GLU A 100 -4.37 10.56 12.49
CA GLU A 100 -3.19 11.06 11.77
C GLU A 100 -1.84 10.64 12.40
N ALA A 101 -1.84 10.20 13.66
CA ALA A 101 -0.63 9.87 14.40
C ALA A 101 -0.30 8.36 14.35
N PRO A 102 0.99 7.98 14.31
CA PRO A 102 1.40 6.58 14.47
C PRO A 102 0.87 5.98 15.76
N ARG A 103 0.22 4.82 15.67
CA ARG A 103 -0.40 4.14 16.82
C ARG A 103 -0.12 2.64 16.75
N ALA A 104 0.11 2.03 17.91
CA ALA A 104 0.18 0.58 18.04
C ALA A 104 -1.21 -0.03 17.83
N VAL A 105 -1.30 -1.05 16.98
CA VAL A 105 -2.54 -1.75 16.69
C VAL A 105 -2.59 -3.03 17.51
N THR A 106 -3.65 -3.19 18.29
CA THR A 106 -3.94 -4.41 19.07
C THR A 106 -5.14 -5.15 18.46
N PRO A 107 -5.33 -6.45 18.76
CA PRO A 107 -6.47 -7.22 18.24
C PRO A 107 -7.85 -6.64 18.61
N ASP A 108 -7.89 -5.94 19.74
CA ASP A 108 -9.08 -5.30 20.33
C ASP A 108 -9.25 -3.84 19.91
N SER A 109 -8.36 -3.32 19.06
CA SER A 109 -8.46 -1.95 18.55
C SER A 109 -9.70 -1.77 17.65
N ASP A 110 -10.31 -0.58 17.71
CA ASP A 110 -11.40 -0.21 16.82
C ASP A 110 -10.89 0.02 15.40
N ALA A 111 -11.50 -0.66 14.41
CA ALA A 111 -11.20 -0.54 12.99
C ALA A 111 -11.31 0.90 12.48
N ARG A 112 -12.23 1.70 13.03
CA ARG A 112 -12.35 3.13 12.65
C ARG A 112 -11.14 3.96 13.08
N ALA A 113 -10.52 3.58 14.19
CA ALA A 113 -9.37 4.28 14.74
C ALA A 113 -8.05 3.86 14.10
N VAL A 114 -7.90 2.59 13.70
CA VAL A 114 -6.63 2.02 13.20
C VAL A 114 -6.64 1.58 11.75
N GLY A 115 -7.82 1.52 11.13
CA GLY A 115 -8.05 1.00 9.78
C GLY A 115 -8.32 -0.50 9.76
N ASP A 116 -9.00 -0.96 8.72
CA ASP A 116 -9.38 -2.37 8.57
C ASP A 116 -8.17 -3.28 8.28
N GLU A 117 -7.24 -2.84 7.42
CA GLU A 117 -6.06 -3.65 7.05
C GLU A 117 -5.11 -3.87 8.24
N PRO A 118 -4.72 -2.85 9.03
CA PRO A 118 -3.82 -3.06 10.17
C PRO A 118 -4.44 -3.95 11.25
N LEU A 119 -5.75 -3.80 11.50
CA LEU A 119 -6.46 -4.63 12.47
C LEU A 119 -6.50 -6.09 12.02
N LEU A 120 -6.74 -6.34 10.73
CA LEU A 120 -6.74 -7.69 10.18
C LEU A 120 -5.37 -8.36 10.30
N ILE A 121 -4.29 -7.62 10.05
CA ILE A 121 -2.91 -8.11 10.25
C ILE A 121 -2.69 -8.41 11.73
N ALA A 122 -2.99 -7.46 12.63
CA ALA A 122 -2.80 -7.65 14.07
C ALA A 122 -3.52 -8.89 14.62
N ARG A 123 -4.77 -9.12 14.19
CA ARG A 123 -5.55 -10.30 14.60
C ARG A 123 -4.98 -11.62 14.11
N ARG A 124 -4.43 -11.66 12.89
CA ARG A 124 -3.83 -12.89 12.33
C ARG A 124 -2.43 -13.16 12.88
N GLU A 125 -1.65 -12.12 13.14
CA GLU A 125 -0.31 -12.24 13.71
C GLU A 125 -0.36 -12.65 15.19
N ILE A 126 -1.32 -12.12 15.98
CA ILE A 126 -1.40 -12.31 17.44
C ILE A 126 -2.17 -13.58 17.84
N GLY A 127 -3.13 -14.06 17.04
CA GLY A 127 -3.92 -15.26 17.38
C GLY A 127 -3.16 -16.60 17.41
N ARG A 128 -1.83 -16.58 17.32
CA ARG A 128 -0.94 -17.76 17.30
C ARG A 128 0.33 -17.59 18.16
N ALA A 129 0.38 -16.57 19.00
CA ALA A 129 1.43 -16.36 19.99
C ALA A 129 1.10 -17.08 21.30
#